data_AF-A0A356AMZ7-F1
#
_entry.id   AF-A0A356AMZ7-F1
#
_cell.length_a   1.000
_cell.length_b   1.000
_cell.length_c   1.000
_cell.angle_alpha   90.00
_cell.angle_beta   90.00
_cell.angle_gamma   90.00
#
_symmetry.space_group_name_H-M   'P 1'
#
loop_
_entity.id
_entity.type
_entity.pdbx_description
1 polymer ?
#
loop_
_entity_poly.entity_id
_entity_poly.type
_entity_poly.pdbx_seq_one_letter_code
_entity_poly.pdbx_strand_id
1 'polypeptide(L)'
;ACYAADASVPDESDFRLDTKTYTAHAGTQYQLLARMDSKSKLAPRITSSDESVVSVSVGDKNDPRGYLYLLKANKTGAATITVANSAATQTVSVSVV
;
A
#
# COMPACT_ATOMS: atom_id res chain seq x y z
N ALA A 1 15.17 1.80 40.74
CA ALA A 1 13.75 1.55 40.43
C ALA A 1 13.15 2.88 39.98
N CYS A 2 12.53 3.06 38.84
CA CYS A 2 12.28 2.26 37.64
C CYS A 2 12.18 3.28 36.50
N TYR A 3 12.61 2.95 35.29
CA TYR A 3 12.30 3.78 34.13
C TYR A 3 10.78 3.82 33.99
N ALA A 4 10.18 4.99 34.18
CA ALA A 4 8.82 5.24 33.73
C ALA A 4 8.90 5.26 32.20
N ALA A 5 8.39 4.20 31.56
CA ALA A 5 8.06 4.25 30.15
C ALA A 5 6.94 5.29 30.02
N ASP A 6 7.36 6.50 29.64
CA ASP A 6 6.49 7.62 29.36
C ASP A 6 5.48 7.25 28.26
N ALA A 7 4.36 7.94 28.29
CA ALA A 7 3.13 7.68 27.60
C ALA A 7 3.31 7.35 26.11
N SER A 8 2.56 6.33 25.67
CA SER A 8 1.80 6.34 24.42
C SER A 8 2.32 7.31 23.35
N VAL A 9 3.42 6.97 22.69
CA VAL A 9 3.68 7.54 21.36
C VAL A 9 2.43 7.19 20.55
N PRO A 10 1.66 8.16 20.02
CA PRO A 10 0.53 7.84 19.15
C PRO A 10 1.07 6.94 18.04
N ASP A 11 0.58 5.70 18.01
CA ASP A 11 1.04 4.60 17.18
C ASP A 11 1.36 5.12 15.78
N GLU A 12 2.62 5.01 15.35
CA GLU A 12 3.11 5.47 14.05
C GLU A 12 2.28 4.79 12.94
N SER A 13 1.19 5.48 12.60
CA SER A 13 0.26 5.22 11.51
C SER A 13 -0.33 3.80 11.50
N ASP A 14 -1.54 3.70 12.03
CA ASP A 14 -2.50 2.62 11.76
C ASP A 14 -2.57 2.23 10.26
N PHE A 15 -2.18 3.15 9.38
CA PHE A 15 -2.04 2.94 7.94
C PHE A 15 -0.67 2.44 7.49
N ARG A 16 -0.60 1.17 7.07
CA ARG A 16 0.62 0.52 6.58
C ARG A 16 0.37 -0.38 5.39
N LEU A 17 1.34 -0.46 4.48
CA LEU A 17 1.31 -1.41 3.37
C LEU A 17 1.99 -2.71 3.79
N ASP A 18 1.47 -3.84 3.34
CA ASP A 18 2.08 -5.15 3.55
C ASP A 18 3.41 -5.31 2.78
N THR A 19 3.59 -4.55 1.70
CA THR A 19 4.77 -4.59 0.84
C THR A 19 5.29 -3.18 0.57
N LYS A 20 6.62 -3.03 0.64
CA LYS A 20 7.34 -1.77 0.34
C LYS A 20 8.10 -1.81 -0.99
N THR A 21 8.51 -3.00 -1.41
CA THR A 21 9.22 -3.23 -2.67
C THR A 21 8.68 -4.49 -3.32
N TYR A 22 8.45 -4.45 -4.63
CA TYR A 22 7.93 -5.59 -5.38
C TYR A 22 8.65 -5.74 -6.72
N THR A 23 9.19 -6.93 -6.97
CA THR A 23 9.75 -7.29 -8.27
C THR A 23 8.79 -8.25 -8.96
N ALA A 24 8.39 -7.90 -10.19
CA ALA A 24 7.36 -8.59 -10.94
C ALA A 24 7.88 -8.99 -12.32
N HIS A 25 7.30 -10.03 -12.90
CA HIS A 25 7.42 -10.25 -14.34
C HIS A 25 6.29 -9.57 -15.09
N ALA A 26 6.55 -9.09 -16.31
CA ALA A 26 5.50 -8.55 -17.16
C ALA A 26 4.38 -9.59 -17.36
N GLY A 27 3.13 -9.15 -17.26
CA GLY A 27 1.93 -9.99 -17.31
C GLY A 27 1.47 -10.54 -15.96
N THR A 28 2.23 -10.35 -14.88
CA THR A 28 1.83 -10.81 -13.54
C THR A 28 0.92 -9.81 -12.83
N GLN A 29 0.14 -10.32 -11.87
CA GLN A 29 -0.68 -9.50 -11.00
C GLN A 29 -0.33 -9.80 -9.53
N TYR A 30 -0.22 -8.74 -8.74
CA TYR A 30 0.07 -8.80 -7.32
C TYR A 30 -1.05 -8.14 -6.52
N GLN A 31 -1.31 -8.67 -5.32
CA GLN A 31 -2.28 -8.10 -4.40
C GLN A 31 -1.55 -7.31 -3.32
N LEU A 32 -1.80 -6.01 -3.28
CA LEU A 32 -1.26 -5.10 -2.26
C LEU A 32 -2.32 -4.86 -1.19
N LEU A 33 -1.99 -5.14 0.06
CA LEU A 33 -2.87 -4.91 1.20
C LEU A 33 -2.47 -3.63 1.94
N ALA A 34 -3.34 -2.64 1.89
CA ALA A 34 -3.27 -1.47 2.76
C ALA A 34 -3.97 -1.79 4.08
N ARG A 35 -3.18 -2.12 5.10
CA ARG A 35 -3.64 -2.48 6.44
C ARG A 35 -4.03 -1.23 7.21
N MET A 36 -5.17 -1.34 7.89
CA MET A 36 -5.69 -0.38 8.85
C MET A 36 -6.46 -1.14 9.93
N ASP A 37 -6.04 -0.98 11.18
CA ASP A 37 -6.67 -1.54 12.38
C ASP A 37 -8.05 -0.87 12.62
N SER A 38 -8.21 0.41 12.26
CA SER A 38 -9.50 1.10 12.19
C SER A 38 -9.82 1.53 10.76
N LYS A 39 -10.75 0.82 10.10
CA LYS A 39 -11.21 1.22 8.77
C LYS A 39 -11.91 2.59 8.82
N SER A 40 -11.25 3.59 8.25
CA SER A 40 -11.92 4.86 7.91
C SER A 40 -13.05 4.60 6.92
N LYS A 41 -14.13 5.40 6.96
CA LYS A 41 -15.22 5.31 5.97
C LYS A 41 -14.75 5.63 4.54
N LEU A 42 -13.60 6.29 4.41
CA LEU A 42 -13.00 6.67 3.13
C LEU A 42 -11.87 5.71 2.77
N ALA A 43 -12.01 5.09 1.59
CA ALA A 43 -10.96 4.23 1.05
C ALA A 43 -9.71 5.05 0.70
N PRO A 44 -8.50 4.54 0.97
CA PRO A 44 -7.26 5.17 0.51
C PRO A 44 -7.25 5.30 -1.02
N ARG A 45 -6.66 6.39 -1.50
CA ARG A 45 -6.43 6.64 -2.92
C ARG A 45 -5.14 5.96 -3.33
N ILE A 46 -5.20 5.11 -4.34
CA ILE A 46 -4.03 4.46 -4.96
C ILE A 46 -3.75 5.08 -6.33
N THR A 47 -2.48 5.32 -6.63
CA THR A 47 -2.01 5.79 -7.94
C THR A 47 -0.68 5.15 -8.30
N SER A 48 -0.45 4.95 -9.60
CA SER A 48 0.86 4.58 -10.15
C SER A 48 1.54 5.80 -10.77
N SER A 49 2.87 5.88 -10.66
CA SER A 49 3.66 6.89 -11.37
C SER A 49 3.73 6.64 -12.88
N ASP A 50 3.54 5.40 -13.34
CA ASP A 50 3.46 5.02 -14.75
C ASP A 50 2.48 3.83 -14.91
N GLU A 51 1.24 4.14 -15.31
CA GLU A 51 0.20 3.13 -15.53
C GLU A 51 0.47 2.20 -16.71
N SER A 52 1.35 2.60 -17.63
CA SER A 52 1.79 1.73 -18.72
C SER A 52 2.74 0.65 -18.22
N VAL A 53 3.49 0.88 -17.14
CA VAL A 53 4.37 -0.13 -16.48
C VAL A 53 3.57 -0.94 -15.48
N VAL A 54 2.90 -0.28 -14.55
CA VAL A 54 2.07 -0.94 -13.53
C VAL A 54 0.74 -0.21 -13.42
N SER A 55 -0.35 -0.88 -13.74
CA SER A 55 -1.70 -0.36 -13.49
C SER A 55 -2.23 -0.83 -12.15
N VAL A 56 -3.03 0.03 -11.52
CA VAL A 56 -3.64 -0.22 -10.21
C VAL A 56 -5.15 -0.36 -10.36
N SER A 57 -5.73 -1.26 -9.59
CA SER A 57 -7.19 -1.37 -9.46
C SER A 57 -7.58 -1.78 -8.05
N VAL A 58 -8.84 -1.59 -7.70
CA VAL A 58 -9.37 -2.01 -6.40
C VAL A 58 -9.72 -3.49 -6.49
N GLY A 59 -9.15 -4.31 -5.61
CA GLY A 59 -9.49 -5.72 -5.47
C GLY A 59 -10.69 -5.91 -4.55
N ASP A 60 -10.51 -5.60 -3.26
CA ASP A 60 -11.55 -5.72 -2.24
C ASP A 60 -11.48 -4.57 -1.22
N LYS A 61 -12.59 -3.83 -1.09
CA LYS A 61 -12.71 -2.71 -0.13
C LYS A 61 -13.15 -3.18 1.26
N ASN A 62 -13.67 -4.40 1.36
CA ASN A 62 -14.31 -4.96 2.55
C ASN A 62 -13.43 -5.98 3.29
N ASP A 63 -12.20 -6.26 2.84
CA ASP A 63 -11.27 -7.18 3.50
C ASP A 63 -11.09 -6.84 4.99
N PRO A 64 -11.31 -7.75 5.94
CA PRO A 64 -11.28 -7.43 7.37
C PRO A 64 -9.95 -6.86 7.87
N ARG A 65 -8.86 -7.04 7.11
CA ARG A 65 -7.51 -6.56 7.43
C ARG A 65 -7.22 -5.16 6.88
N GLY A 66 -8.09 -4.60 6.01
CA GLY A 66 -7.88 -3.30 5.38
C GLY A 66 -8.49 -3.18 3.98
N TYR A 67 -7.74 -2.59 3.05
CA TYR A 67 -8.14 -2.43 1.64
C TYR A 67 -7.16 -3.18 0.73
N LEU A 68 -7.71 -4.05 -0.10
CA LEU A 68 -6.95 -4.84 -1.06
C LEU A 68 -6.96 -4.16 -2.43
N TYR A 69 -5.77 -3.95 -2.98
CA TYR A 69 -5.55 -3.40 -4.31
C TYR A 69 -4.84 -4.42 -5.18
N LEU A 70 -5.06 -4.33 -6.48
CA LEU A 70 -4.44 -5.19 -7.48
C LEU A 70 -3.48 -4.36 -8.32
N LEU A 71 -2.24 -4.81 -8.36
CA LEU A 71 -1.15 -4.26 -9.17
C LEU A 71 -0.91 -5.18 -10.35
N LYS A 72 -1.16 -4.69 -11.57
CA LYS A 72 -0.91 -5.44 -12.79
C LYS A 72 0.37 -4.92 -13.45
N ALA A 73 1.38 -5.79 -13.55
CA ALA A 73 2.61 -5.50 -14.28
C ALA A 73 2.35 -5.66 -15.79
N ASN A 74 2.38 -4.56 -16.53
CA ASN A 74 2.00 -4.53 -17.95
C ASN A 74 3.23 -4.63 -18.87
N LYS A 75 4.29 -3.87 -18.60
CA LYS A 75 5.54 -3.87 -19.38
C LYS A 75 6.75 -3.75 -18.44
N THR A 76 7.92 -4.20 -18.90
CA THR A 76 9.20 -4.03 -18.21
C THR A 76 9.48 -2.54 -17.93
N GLY A 77 9.97 -2.24 -16.74
CA GLY A 77 10.24 -0.87 -16.29
C GLY A 77 10.13 -0.72 -14.78
N ALA A 78 10.23 0.51 -14.28
CA ALA A 78 10.05 0.82 -12.88
C ALA A 78 8.85 1.77 -12.70
N ALA A 79 8.07 1.54 -11.65
CA ALA A 79 6.98 2.41 -11.25
C ALA A 79 6.93 2.52 -9.73
N THR A 80 6.50 3.67 -9.23
CA THR A 80 6.21 3.87 -7.82
C THR A 80 4.71 3.94 -7.63
N ILE A 81 4.20 3.10 -6.74
CA ILE A 81 2.80 3.10 -6.35
C ILE A 81 2.69 3.94 -5.09
N THR A 82 1.76 4.87 -5.09
CA THR A 82 1.47 5.72 -3.93
C THR A 82 0.07 5.40 -3.45
N VAL A 83 -0.04 5.07 -2.16
CA VAL A 83 -1.32 4.86 -1.47
C VAL A 83 -1.43 5.90 -0.37
N ALA A 84 -2.43 6.77 -0.47
CA ALA A 84 -2.63 7.86 0.47
C ALA A 84 -4.03 7.80 1.08
N ASN A 85 -4.13 8.02 2.39
CA ASN A 85 -5.38 8.29 3.07
C ASN A 85 -5.34 9.72 3.68
N SER A 86 -6.34 10.07 4.48
CA SER A 86 -6.42 11.41 5.10
C SER A 86 -5.32 11.69 6.14
N ALA A 87 -4.64 10.66 6.63
CA ALA A 87 -3.67 10.76 7.72
C ALA A 87 -2.22 10.60 7.25
N ALA A 88 -1.97 9.72 6.28
CA ALA A 88 -0.64 9.30 5.87
C ALA A 88 -0.57 8.90 4.39
N THR A 89 0.64 8.92 3.85
CA THR A 89 0.97 8.47 2.50
C THR A 89 2.05 7.41 2.58
N GLN A 90 1.83 6.29 1.89
CA GLN A 90 2.76 5.17 1.80
C GLN A 90 3.09 4.89 0.35
N THR A 91 4.30 4.38 0.10
CA THR A 91 4.77 4.10 -1.26
C THR A 91 5.30 2.68 -1.40
N VAL A 92 5.19 2.15 -2.62
CA VAL A 92 5.75 0.86 -3.03
C VAL A 92 6.59 1.07 -4.27
N SER A 93 7.86 0.68 -4.22
CA SER A 93 8.70 0.65 -5.41
C SER A 93 8.48 -0.66 -6.16
N VAL A 94 8.04 -0.58 -7.40
CA VAL A 94 7.78 -1.75 -8.26
C VAL A 94 8.78 -1.76 -9.41
N SER A 95 9.45 -2.89 -9.58
CA SER A 95 10.34 -3.16 -10.72
C SER A 95 9.79 -4.34 -11.50
N VAL A 96 9.47 -4.11 -12.77
CA VAL A 96 8.99 -5.14 -13.70
C VAL A 96 10.17 -5.55 -14.58
N VAL A 97 10.52 -6.84 -14.54
CA VAL A 97 11.61 -7.47 -15.30
C VAL A 97 11.10 -8.45 -16.34
#